data_AF-A0A828SFW0-F1
#
_entry.id   AF-A0A828SFW0-F1
#
_cell.length_a   1.000
_cell.length_b   1.000
_cell.length_c   1.000
_cell.angle_alpha   90.00
_cell.angle_beta   90.00
_cell.angle_gamma   90.00
#
_symmetry.space_group_name_H-M   'P 1'
#
loop_
_entity.id
_entity.type
_entity.pdbx_description
1 polymer ?
#
loop_
_entity_poly.entity_id
_entity_poly.type
_entity_poly.pdbx_seq_one_letter_code
_entity_poly.pdbx_strand_id
1 'polypeptide(L)'
;LYVVNKAIDLFHHRGFHLIGVDRIVKESEITKATFYNYFHSKERLIEICLMVQKEKLQEQVVAMVEYDLSTPAIDKLKKLYDLHTDLEGPYYLLFKAVFEIKNSYPNAYQTAVRYRTWLKNEIYSQLRVLNADTSFNDAKLFLYMVEGTIIQ
;
A
#
# COMPACT_ATOMS: atom_id res chain seq x y z
N LEU A 1 -15.66 -3.57 -9.74
CA LEU A 1 -14.60 -4.03 -8.80
C LEU A 1 -14.01 -5.39 -9.16
N TYR A 2 -14.74 -6.36 -9.74
CA TYR A 2 -14.22 -7.71 -10.01
C TYR A 2 -12.83 -7.75 -10.68
N VAL A 3 -12.67 -7.09 -11.84
CA VAL A 3 -11.38 -7.05 -12.57
C VAL A 3 -10.27 -6.39 -11.73
N VAL A 4 -10.61 -5.37 -10.94
CA VAL A 4 -9.65 -4.68 -10.06
C VAL A 4 -9.17 -5.62 -8.96
N ASN A 5 -10.08 -6.37 -8.32
CA ASN A 5 -9.71 -7.35 -7.29
C ASN A 5 -8.84 -8.47 -7.88
N LYS A 6 -9.20 -9.01 -9.05
CA LYS A 6 -8.36 -9.99 -9.76
C LYS A 6 -6.98 -9.43 -10.10
N ALA A 7 -6.89 -8.18 -10.54
CA ALA A 7 -5.63 -7.53 -10.85
C ALA A 7 -4.78 -7.30 -9.59
N ILE A 8 -5.39 -6.89 -8.48
CA ILE A 8 -4.74 -6.79 -7.16
C ILE A 8 -4.10 -8.13 -6.81
N ASP A 9 -4.86 -9.22 -6.81
CA ASP A 9 -4.36 -10.56 -6.47
C ASP A 9 -3.18 -10.96 -7.38
N LEU A 10 -3.29 -10.71 -8.68
CA LEU A 10 -2.23 -11.01 -9.65
C LEU A 10 -0.96 -10.20 -9.38
N PHE A 11 -1.07 -8.88 -9.18
CA PHE A 11 0.08 -8.02 -8.90
C PHE A 11 0.70 -8.32 -7.54
N HIS A 12 -0.12 -8.63 -6.54
CA HIS A 12 0.31 -8.97 -5.18
C HIS A 12 1.23 -10.19 -5.19
N HIS A 13 0.79 -11.29 -5.81
CA HIS A 13 1.54 -12.54 -5.78
C HIS A 13 2.62 -12.65 -6.85
N ARG A 14 2.52 -11.93 -7.98
CA ARG A 14 3.41 -12.13 -9.13
C ARG A 14 4.18 -10.87 -9.56
N GLY A 15 3.94 -9.73 -8.92
CA GLY A 15 4.57 -8.46 -9.26
C GLY A 15 3.94 -7.78 -10.49
N PHE A 16 4.31 -6.52 -10.70
CA PHE A 16 3.72 -5.67 -11.74
C PHE A 16 4.26 -5.99 -13.13
N HIS A 17 5.54 -6.37 -13.24
CA HIS A 17 6.19 -6.59 -14.53
C HIS A 17 5.82 -7.92 -15.19
N LEU A 18 5.69 -8.98 -14.39
CA LEU A 18 5.37 -10.32 -14.90
C LEU A 18 3.91 -10.46 -15.37
N ILE A 19 3.05 -9.50 -15.04
CA ILE A 19 1.62 -9.53 -15.35
C ILE A 19 1.30 -8.60 -16.50
N GLY A 20 1.09 -9.18 -17.69
CA GLY A 20 0.60 -8.46 -18.87
C GLY A 20 -0.92 -8.37 -18.94
N VAL A 21 -1.43 -7.50 -19.82
CA VAL A 21 -2.88 -7.36 -20.08
C VAL A 21 -3.51 -8.68 -20.49
N ASP A 22 -2.82 -9.47 -21.32
CA ASP A 22 -3.26 -10.81 -21.75
C ASP A 22 -3.65 -11.73 -20.58
N ARG A 23 -2.83 -11.71 -19.52
CA ARG A 23 -3.10 -12.53 -18.35
C ARG A 23 -4.27 -11.99 -17.55
N ILE A 24 -4.34 -10.66 -17.36
CA ILE A 24 -5.42 -10.02 -16.62
C ILE A 24 -6.76 -10.32 -17.28
N VAL A 25 -6.86 -10.19 -18.60
CA VAL A 25 -8.13 -10.43 -19.32
C VAL A 25 -8.52 -11.91 -19.31
N LYS A 26 -7.54 -12.82 -19.37
CA LYS A 26 -7.77 -14.26 -19.23
C LYS A 26 -8.32 -14.63 -17.84
N GLU A 27 -7.66 -14.17 -16.78
CA GLU A 27 -8.01 -14.50 -15.39
C GLU A 27 -9.29 -13.76 -14.92
N SER A 28 -9.67 -12.69 -15.63
CA SER A 28 -10.89 -11.93 -15.37
C SER A 28 -12.04 -12.27 -16.34
N GLU A 29 -11.84 -13.21 -17.26
CA GLU A 29 -12.85 -13.65 -18.25
C GLU A 29 -13.45 -12.50 -19.07
N ILE A 30 -12.63 -11.52 -19.46
CA ILE A 30 -13.02 -10.40 -20.33
C ILE A 30 -12.20 -10.37 -21.62
N THR A 31 -12.64 -9.57 -22.59
CA THR A 31 -11.86 -9.34 -23.81
C THR A 31 -10.85 -8.20 -23.62
N LYS A 32 -9.81 -8.14 -24.47
CA LYS A 32 -8.91 -6.98 -24.54
C LYS A 32 -9.66 -5.68 -24.88
N ALA A 33 -10.62 -5.74 -25.80
CA ALA A 33 -11.42 -4.57 -26.15
C ALA A 33 -12.17 -4.04 -24.91
N THR A 34 -12.80 -4.92 -24.14
CA THR A 34 -13.43 -4.58 -22.87
C THR A 34 -12.42 -3.95 -21.90
N PHE A 35 -11.24 -4.56 -21.72
CA PHE A 35 -10.19 -4.02 -20.86
C PHE A 35 -9.82 -2.58 -21.24
N TYR A 36 -9.49 -2.33 -22.51
CA TYR A 36 -9.05 -1.01 -22.95
C TYR A 36 -10.16 0.03 -22.93
N ASN A 37 -11.43 -0.39 -23.12
CA ASN A 37 -12.58 0.49 -22.97
C ASN A 37 -12.75 1.00 -21.54
N TYR A 38 -12.54 0.13 -20.53
CA TYR A 38 -12.73 0.50 -19.12
C TYR A 38 -11.50 1.12 -18.47
N PHE A 39 -10.30 0.61 -18.76
CA PHE A 39 -9.08 1.00 -18.05
C PHE A 39 -8.14 1.86 -18.88
N HIS A 40 -8.30 1.91 -20.20
CA HIS A 40 -7.43 2.63 -21.16
C HIS A 40 -5.97 2.13 -21.24
N SER A 41 -5.35 1.75 -20.14
CA SER A 41 -3.98 1.23 -20.11
C SER A 41 -3.75 0.32 -18.90
N LYS A 42 -2.65 -0.45 -18.95
CA LYS A 42 -2.19 -1.23 -17.79
C LYS A 42 -1.79 -0.32 -16.64
N GLU A 43 -1.11 0.80 -16.92
CA GLU A 43 -0.71 1.77 -15.90
C GLU A 43 -1.93 2.30 -15.14
N ARG A 44 -2.99 2.66 -15.85
CA ARG A 44 -4.22 3.17 -15.24
C ARG A 44 -4.91 2.11 -14.37
N LEU A 45 -4.91 0.84 -14.78
CA LEU A 45 -5.37 -0.24 -13.91
C LEU A 45 -4.50 -0.36 -12.66
N ILE A 46 -3.18 -0.29 -12.78
CA ILE A 46 -2.26 -0.33 -11.63
C ILE A 46 -2.56 0.83 -10.67
N GLU A 47 -2.72 2.05 -11.17
CA GLU A 47 -3.12 3.22 -10.36
C GLU A 47 -4.40 2.95 -9.56
N ILE A 48 -5.43 2.41 -10.22
CA ILE A 48 -6.71 2.08 -9.56
C ILE A 48 -6.51 1.02 -8.49
N CYS A 49 -5.71 -0.03 -8.76
CA CYS A 49 -5.42 -1.08 -7.79
C CYS A 49 -4.72 -0.51 -6.54
N LEU A 50 -3.70 0.34 -6.74
CA LEU A 50 -2.97 0.98 -5.65
C LEU A 50 -3.87 1.95 -4.87
N MET A 51 -4.75 2.68 -5.55
CA MET A 51 -5.72 3.58 -4.92
C MET A 51 -6.68 2.82 -3.99
N VAL A 52 -7.24 1.71 -4.47
CA VAL A 52 -8.14 0.85 -3.66
C VAL A 52 -7.43 0.29 -2.44
N GLN A 53 -6.21 -0.25 -2.60
CA GLN A 53 -5.44 -0.77 -1.46
C GLN A 53 -5.06 0.33 -0.48
N LYS A 54 -4.63 1.50 -0.98
CA LYS A 54 -4.32 2.68 -0.18
C LYS A 54 -5.52 3.14 0.63
N GLU A 55 -6.70 3.28 0.03
CA GLU A 55 -7.92 3.74 0.72
C GLU A 55 -8.32 2.78 1.84
N LYS A 56 -8.40 1.47 1.54
CA LYS A 56 -8.69 0.44 2.54
C LYS A 56 -7.71 0.50 3.72
N LEU A 57 -6.42 0.59 3.43
CA LEU A 57 -5.39 0.61 4.46
C LEU A 57 -5.40 1.93 5.26
N GLN A 58 -5.65 3.07 4.60
CA GLN A 58 -5.75 4.37 5.25
C GLN A 58 -6.95 4.43 6.20
N GLU A 59 -8.11 3.88 5.81
CA GLU A 59 -9.28 3.74 6.69
C GLU A 59 -8.97 2.91 7.94
N GLN A 60 -8.27 1.79 7.80
CA GLN A 60 -7.87 0.94 8.93
C GLN A 60 -6.94 1.68 9.90
N VAL A 61 -5.97 2.43 9.38
CA VAL A 61 -5.06 3.22 10.20
C VAL A 61 -5.78 4.37 10.90
N VAL A 62 -6.61 5.14 10.20
CA VAL A 62 -7.38 6.24 10.79
C VAL A 62 -8.30 5.73 11.89
N ALA A 63 -9.01 4.61 11.65
CA ALA A 63 -9.87 4.01 12.66
C ALA A 63 -9.12 3.63 13.94
N MET A 64 -7.92 3.10 13.80
CA MET A 64 -7.07 2.70 14.92
C MET A 64 -6.40 3.90 15.63
N VAL A 65 -5.97 4.90 14.88
CA VAL A 65 -5.18 6.01 15.41
C VAL A 65 -6.05 7.13 15.96
N GLU A 66 -7.09 7.53 15.25
CA GLU A 66 -7.92 8.70 15.59
C GLU A 66 -9.15 8.34 16.42
N TYR A 67 -9.86 7.25 16.08
CA TYR A 67 -11.15 6.93 16.69
C TYR A 67 -11.04 6.01 17.92
N ASP A 68 -10.01 5.16 17.99
CA ASP A 68 -9.73 4.38 19.19
C ASP A 68 -8.91 5.20 20.20
N LEU A 69 -9.61 6.00 21.01
CA LEU A 69 -9.01 6.82 22.06
C LEU A 69 -8.55 6.01 23.29
N SER A 70 -8.96 4.75 23.39
CA SER A 70 -8.70 3.90 24.55
C SER A 70 -7.36 3.16 24.47
N THR A 71 -6.88 2.86 23.27
CA THR A 71 -5.62 2.15 23.06
C THR A 71 -4.43 3.09 23.33
N PRO A 72 -3.47 2.70 24.19
CA PRO A 72 -2.23 3.44 24.41
C PRO A 72 -1.40 3.61 23.13
N ALA A 73 -0.66 4.71 23.00
CA ALA A 73 0.14 5.00 21.80
C ALA A 73 1.15 3.89 21.45
N ILE A 74 1.73 3.23 22.45
CA ILE A 74 2.65 2.10 22.23
C ILE A 74 1.96 0.91 21.56
N ASP A 75 0.70 0.63 21.90
CA ASP A 75 -0.05 -0.47 21.32
C ASP A 75 -0.59 -0.10 19.94
N LYS A 76 -0.88 1.19 19.68
CA LYS A 76 -1.14 1.69 18.32
C LYS A 76 0.07 1.50 17.41
N LEU A 77 1.28 1.77 17.90
CA LEU A 77 2.52 1.53 17.15
C LEU A 77 2.71 0.03 16.85
N LYS A 78 2.44 -0.87 17.79
CA LYS A 78 2.47 -2.32 17.53
C LYS A 78 1.46 -2.72 16.46
N LYS A 79 0.21 -2.26 16.57
CA LYS A 79 -0.83 -2.51 15.55
C LYS A 79 -0.43 -1.96 14.17
N LEU A 80 0.21 -0.78 14.12
CA LEU A 80 0.76 -0.23 12.88
C LEU A 80 1.85 -1.14 12.31
N TYR A 81 2.76 -1.64 13.15
CA TYR A 81 3.79 -2.59 12.73
C TYR A 81 3.17 -3.87 12.14
N ASP A 82 2.25 -4.51 12.86
CA ASP A 82 1.61 -5.75 12.42
C ASP A 82 0.85 -5.57 11.10
N LEU A 83 0.06 -4.49 11.00
CA LEU A 83 -0.72 -4.17 9.81
C LEU A 83 0.15 -3.96 8.55
N HIS A 84 1.37 -3.44 8.74
CA HIS A 84 2.28 -3.13 7.63
C HIS A 84 3.34 -4.21 7.40
N THR A 85 3.43 -5.23 8.25
CA THR A 85 4.32 -6.38 8.03
C THR A 85 3.57 -7.60 7.49
N ASP A 86 2.24 -7.57 7.47
CA ASP A 86 1.41 -8.60 6.85
C ASP A 86 1.64 -8.69 5.34
N LEU A 87 2.24 -9.80 4.89
CA LEU A 87 2.54 -10.08 3.49
C LEU A 87 1.28 -10.36 2.65
N GLU A 88 0.17 -10.72 3.28
CA GLU A 88 -1.14 -10.87 2.63
C GLU A 88 -1.99 -9.59 2.80
N GLY A 89 -1.46 -8.60 3.50
CA GLY A 89 -2.10 -7.33 3.81
C GLY A 89 -2.04 -6.31 2.66
N PRO A 90 -2.89 -5.28 2.72
CA PRO A 90 -3.00 -4.28 1.66
C PRO A 90 -1.73 -3.44 1.46
N TYR A 91 -0.89 -3.32 2.50
CA TYR A 91 0.36 -2.59 2.41
C TYR A 91 1.38 -3.24 1.47
N TYR A 92 1.39 -4.57 1.38
CA TYR A 92 2.41 -5.29 0.61
C TYR A 92 2.40 -4.91 -0.89
N LEU A 93 1.22 -4.67 -1.47
CA LEU A 93 1.12 -4.20 -2.86
C LEU A 93 1.71 -2.79 -3.04
N LEU A 94 1.44 -1.87 -2.10
CA LEU A 94 2.02 -0.53 -2.09
C LEU A 94 3.54 -0.58 -1.91
N PHE A 95 4.02 -1.45 -1.02
CA PHE A 95 5.44 -1.70 -0.81
C PHE A 95 6.11 -2.16 -2.11
N LYS A 96 5.59 -3.21 -2.77
CA LYS A 96 6.10 -3.69 -4.06
C LYS A 96 6.16 -2.59 -5.12
N ALA A 97 5.14 -1.73 -5.18
CA ALA A 97 5.10 -0.65 -6.15
C ALA A 97 6.29 0.32 -6.01
N VAL A 98 6.79 0.55 -4.78
CA VAL A 98 7.96 1.42 -4.59
C VAL A 98 9.21 0.86 -5.26
N PHE A 99 9.40 -0.45 -5.23
CA PHE A 99 10.59 -1.10 -5.77
C PHE A 99 10.46 -1.46 -7.25
N GLU A 100 9.26 -1.86 -7.68
CA GLU A 100 9.06 -2.39 -9.01
C GLU A 100 8.77 -1.31 -10.06
N ILE A 101 7.95 -0.30 -9.75
CA ILE A 101 7.30 0.50 -10.81
C ILE A 101 7.78 1.95 -10.93
N LYS A 102 8.75 2.38 -10.14
CA LYS A 102 9.25 3.77 -10.12
C LYS A 102 9.55 4.35 -11.51
N ASN A 103 10.22 3.58 -12.36
CA ASN A 103 10.64 4.05 -13.68
C ASN A 103 9.60 3.72 -14.78
N SER A 104 8.81 2.66 -14.60
CA SER A 104 7.89 2.17 -15.65
C SER A 104 6.50 2.80 -15.57
N TYR A 105 6.02 3.12 -14.37
CA TYR A 105 4.69 3.65 -14.12
C TYR A 105 4.76 4.78 -13.08
N PRO A 106 5.34 5.95 -13.43
CA PRO A 106 5.63 7.02 -12.48
C PRO A 106 4.38 7.58 -11.78
N ASN A 107 3.23 7.59 -12.45
CA ASN A 107 1.98 8.09 -11.86
C ASN A 107 1.44 7.13 -10.80
N ALA A 108 1.44 5.83 -11.10
CA ALA A 108 1.11 4.79 -10.14
C ALA A 108 2.07 4.79 -8.93
N TYR A 109 3.37 4.96 -9.18
CA TYR A 109 4.39 5.06 -8.14
C TYR A 109 4.11 6.19 -7.14
N GLN A 110 3.60 7.35 -7.60
CA GLN A 110 3.26 8.47 -6.71
C GLN A 110 2.20 8.08 -5.65
N THR A 111 1.30 7.15 -5.95
CA THR A 111 0.28 6.69 -5.00
C THR A 111 0.94 6.02 -3.78
N ALA A 112 1.91 5.14 -4.00
CA ALA A 112 2.64 4.47 -2.94
C ALA A 112 3.52 5.43 -2.13
N VAL A 113 4.18 6.39 -2.79
CA VAL A 113 5.01 7.41 -2.12
C VAL A 113 4.18 8.33 -1.23
N ARG A 114 3.01 8.78 -1.70
CA ARG A 114 2.08 9.60 -0.93
C ARG A 114 1.61 8.86 0.32
N TYR A 115 1.24 7.59 0.18
CA TYR A 115 0.86 6.76 1.33
C TYR A 115 2.00 6.63 2.35
N ARG A 116 3.23 6.30 1.90
CA ARG A 116 4.40 6.21 2.79
C ARG A 116 4.70 7.52 3.50
N THR A 117 4.46 8.65 2.85
CA THR A 117 4.66 9.98 3.45
C THR A 117 3.63 10.22 4.54
N TRP A 118 2.36 9.93 4.26
CA TRP A 118 1.27 10.03 5.22
C TRP A 118 1.50 9.10 6.43
N LEU A 119 1.81 7.82 6.20
CA LEU A 119 2.07 6.84 7.27
C LEU A 119 3.20 7.27 8.22
N LYS A 120 4.29 7.86 7.70
CA LYS A 120 5.36 8.41 8.55
C LYS A 120 4.87 9.52 9.48
N ASN A 121 3.94 10.35 9.02
CA ASN A 121 3.36 11.40 9.86
C ASN A 121 2.50 10.79 10.97
N GLU A 122 1.73 9.73 10.67
CA GLU A 122 0.95 9.01 11.67
C GLU A 122 1.85 8.36 12.74
N ILE A 123 2.91 7.66 12.30
CA ILE A 123 3.90 7.06 13.20
C ILE A 123 4.57 8.14 14.06
N TYR A 124 4.98 9.26 13.45
CA TYR A 124 5.58 10.39 14.15
C TYR A 124 4.64 10.95 15.23
N SER A 125 3.35 11.14 14.90
CA SER A 125 2.33 11.57 15.84
C SER A 125 2.24 10.65 17.05
N GLN A 126 2.23 9.33 16.83
CA GLN A 126 2.15 8.35 17.93
C GLN A 126 3.44 8.32 18.77
N LEU A 127 4.62 8.39 18.16
CA LEU A 127 5.89 8.44 18.89
C LEU A 127 6.01 9.70 19.75
N ARG A 128 5.50 10.84 19.28
CA ARG A 128 5.48 12.11 20.04
C ARG A 128 4.63 12.05 21.30
N VAL A 129 3.59 11.22 21.34
CA VAL A 129 2.81 10.97 22.54
C VAL A 129 3.63 10.22 23.60
N LEU A 130 4.53 9.33 23.17
CA LEU A 130 5.39 8.55 24.08
C LEU A 130 6.63 9.32 24.53
N ASN A 131 7.21 10.12 23.64
CA ASN A 131 8.39 10.93 23.92
C ASN A 131 8.32 12.26 23.14
N ALA A 132 8.21 13.38 23.86
CA ALA A 132 8.10 14.71 23.26
C ALA A 132 9.33 15.14 22.44
N ASP A 133 10.51 14.58 22.73
CA ASP A 133 11.76 14.86 22.03
C ASP A 133 11.94 14.05 20.74
N THR A 134 10.96 13.19 20.40
CA THR A 134 10.96 12.41 19.16
C THR A 134 11.14 13.33 17.94
N SER A 135 12.04 12.92 17.06
CA SER A 135 12.29 13.55 15.76
C SER A 135 11.56 12.81 14.63
N PHE A 136 11.43 13.47 13.47
CA PHE A 136 10.90 12.79 12.29
C PHE A 136 11.79 11.62 11.80
N ASN A 137 13.08 11.61 12.17
CA ASN A 137 13.98 10.51 11.85
C ASN A 137 13.58 9.23 12.61
N ASP A 138 13.03 9.32 13.81
CA ASP A 138 12.59 8.14 14.58
C ASP A 138 11.41 7.44 13.88
N ALA A 139 10.47 8.22 13.35
CA ALA A 139 9.37 7.68 12.54
C ALA A 139 9.86 7.03 11.23
N LYS A 140 10.91 7.62 10.62
CA LYS A 140 11.57 7.04 9.44
C LYS A 140 12.26 5.72 9.77
N LEU A 141 12.97 5.63 10.90
CA LEU A 141 13.61 4.39 11.36
C LEU A 141 12.57 3.30 11.65
N PHE A 142 11.43 3.65 12.26
CA PHE A 142 10.34 2.72 12.48
C PHE A 142 9.80 2.16 11.15
N LEU A 143 9.55 3.02 10.16
CA LEU A 143 9.10 2.55 8.84
C LEU A 143 10.15 1.64 8.18
N TYR A 144 11.43 1.93 8.33
CA TYR A 144 12.50 1.06 7.81
C TYR A 144 12.58 -0.29 8.52
N MET A 145 12.24 -0.35 9.80
CA MET A 145 12.13 -1.62 10.53
C MET A 145 10.98 -2.48 9.99
N VAL A 146 9.81 -1.86 9.73
CA VAL A 146 8.67 -2.53 9.07
C VAL A 146 9.09 -3.06 7.70
N GLU A 147 9.64 -2.20 6.85
CA GLU A 147 10.06 -2.56 5.49
C GLU A 147 11.18 -3.61 5.48
N GLY A 148 12.11 -3.53 6.43
CA GLY A 148 13.17 -4.53 6.61
C GLY A 148 12.62 -5.90 6.98
N THR A 149 11.53 -5.96 7.74
CA THR A 149 10.84 -7.22 8.08
C THR A 149 10.22 -7.88 6.85
N ILE A 150 9.68 -7.08 5.91
CA ILE A 150 9.06 -7.59 4.67
C ILE A 150 10.10 -8.22 3.73
N ILE A 151 11.36 -7.76 3.78
CA ILE A 151 12.44 -8.17 2.86
C ILE A 151 13.15 -9.45 3.32
N GLN A 152 13.11 -9.76 4.62
CA GLN A 152 13.79 -10.91 5.23
C GLN A 152 13.06 -12.23 4.96
#